data_AF-A0A2F0AGF3-F1
#
_entry.id   AF-A0A2F0AGF3-F1
#
_cell.length_a   1.000
_cell.length_b   1.000
_cell.length_c   1.000
_cell.angle_alpha   90.00
_cell.angle_beta   90.00
_cell.angle_gamma   90.00
#
_symmetry.space_group_name_H-M   'P 1'
#
loop_
_entity.id
_entity.type
_entity.pdbx_description
1 polymer ?
#
loop_
_entity_poly.entity_id
_entity_poly.type
_entity_poly.pdbx_seq_one_letter_code
_entity_poly.pdbx_strand_id
1 'polypeptide(L)'
;MNIKKELLKSFIIGSSLPSFIILFIAVSYYFIIEKSTTYSYHKYSIAAPLYIGTMSLIAKLINLKLNISLRYSYLLISIVSILYVWSDISGLLDYPSYNFKDEYRWKFQYFKVFIGHLFIYNVIIYSLDSYL
;
A
#
# COMPACT_ATOMS: atom_id res chain seq x y z
N MET A 1 -23.75 14.22 -5.58
CA MET A 1 -22.63 13.26 -5.69
C MET A 1 -23.02 11.96 -4.99
N ASN A 2 -22.90 10.82 -5.65
CA ASN A 2 -23.25 9.53 -5.05
C ASN A 2 -22.03 8.98 -4.28
N ILE A 3 -22.04 9.11 -2.95
CA ILE A 3 -20.94 8.71 -2.07
C ILE A 3 -20.55 7.24 -2.30
N LYS A 4 -21.52 6.34 -2.46
CA LYS A 4 -21.25 4.90 -2.67
C LYS A 4 -20.47 4.66 -3.97
N LYS A 5 -20.83 5.38 -5.03
CA LYS A 5 -20.15 5.30 -6.32
C LYS A 5 -18.71 5.79 -6.23
N GLU A 6 -18.47 6.93 -5.57
CA GLU A 6 -17.13 7.48 -5.38
C GLU A 6 -16.23 6.56 -4.56
N LEU A 7 -16.75 5.99 -3.46
CA LEU A 7 -16.00 5.05 -2.63
C LEU A 7 -15.64 3.76 -3.38
N LEU A 8 -16.59 3.20 -4.15
CA LEU A 8 -16.33 2.01 -4.97
C LEU A 8 -15.30 2.30 -6.06
N LYS A 9 -15.37 3.47 -6.70
CA LYS A 9 -14.40 3.91 -7.69
C LYS A 9 -12.98 3.99 -7.08
N SER A 10 -12.81 4.65 -5.93
CA SER A 10 -11.50 4.74 -5.28
C SER A 10 -10.98 3.36 -4.84
N PHE A 11 -11.86 2.44 -4.41
CA PHE A 11 -11.48 1.06 -4.14
C PHE A 11 -10.95 0.34 -5.39
N ILE A 12 -11.65 0.47 -6.52
CA ILE A 12 -11.25 -0.15 -7.80
C ILE A 12 -9.91 0.42 -8.26
N ILE A 13 -9.72 1.74 -8.19
CA ILE A 13 -8.46 2.40 -8.56
C ILE A 13 -7.31 1.89 -7.68
N GLY A 14 -7.49 1.84 -6.36
CA GLY A 14 -6.46 1.33 -5.46
C GLY A 14 -6.14 -0.15 -5.67
N SER A 15 -7.14 -0.96 -6.02
CA SER A 15 -6.97 -2.40 -6.30
C SER A 15 -6.46 -2.70 -7.71
N SER A 16 -6.30 -1.67 -8.56
CA SER A 16 -5.97 -1.85 -9.97
C SER A 16 -4.49 -2.18 -10.19
N LEU A 17 -4.19 -2.75 -11.36
CA LEU A 17 -2.84 -3.14 -11.74
C LEU A 17 -1.82 -1.98 -11.65
N PRO A 18 -2.10 -0.75 -12.13
CA PRO A 18 -1.17 0.37 -11.98
C PRO A 18 -0.73 0.64 -10.53
N SER A 19 -1.65 0.51 -9.57
CA SER A 19 -1.39 0.77 -8.15
C SER A 19 -0.56 -0.34 -7.50
N PHE A 20 -0.71 -1.58 -7.97
CA PHE A 20 -0.09 -2.76 -7.37
C PHE A 20 1.22 -3.19 -8.05
N ILE A 21 1.44 -2.87 -9.33
CA ILE A 21 2.55 -3.43 -10.13
C ILE A 21 3.94 -3.21 -9.50
N ILE A 22 4.15 -2.07 -8.83
CA ILE A 22 5.42 -1.75 -8.17
C ILE A 22 5.69 -2.69 -6.99
N LEU A 23 4.66 -2.96 -6.18
CA LEU A 23 4.77 -3.91 -5.07
C LEU A 23 4.96 -5.34 -5.60
N PHE A 24 4.28 -5.69 -6.69
CA PHE A 24 4.44 -7.00 -7.32
C PHE A 24 5.90 -7.24 -7.74
N ILE A 25 6.51 -6.30 -8.48
CA ILE A 25 7.91 -6.41 -8.90
C ILE A 25 8.84 -6.51 -7.68
N ALA A 26 8.62 -5.68 -6.66
CA ALA A 26 9.42 -5.71 -5.44
C ALA A 26 9.31 -7.07 -4.74
N VAL A 27 8.10 -7.59 -4.54
CA VAL A 27 7.87 -8.87 -3.85
C VAL A 27 8.37 -10.06 -4.66
N SER A 28 8.20 -10.08 -5.99
CA SER A 28 8.76 -11.13 -6.83
C SER A 28 10.29 -11.21 -6.70
N TYR A 29 10.99 -10.08 -6.58
CA TYR A 29 12.43 -10.07 -6.29
C TYR A 29 12.76 -10.78 -4.96
N TYR A 30 12.04 -10.44 -3.89
CA TYR A 30 12.25 -11.05 -2.58
C TYR A 30 11.94 -12.54 -2.53
N PHE A 31 10.91 -12.96 -3.25
CA PHE A 31 10.46 -14.35 -3.28
C PHE A 31 11.36 -15.23 -4.15
N ILE A 32 11.72 -14.76 -5.36
CA ILE A 32 12.41 -15.57 -6.38
C ILE A 32 13.93 -15.51 -6.20
N ILE A 33 14.47 -14.31 -5.98
CA ILE A 33 15.91 -14.05 -6.02
C ILE A 33 16.50 -14.12 -4.60
N GLU A 34 15.98 -13.31 -3.68
CA GLU A 34 16.56 -13.20 -2.33
C GLU A 34 16.13 -14.35 -1.40
N LYS A 35 14.97 -14.96 -1.67
CA LYS A 35 14.36 -16.05 -0.87
C LYS A 35 14.27 -15.73 0.62
N SER A 36 14.00 -14.46 0.95
CA SER A 36 13.98 -13.94 2.32
C SER A 36 12.58 -13.79 2.93
N THR A 37 11.54 -14.13 2.17
CA THR A 37 10.13 -14.00 2.58
C THR A 37 9.68 -15.22 3.40
N THR A 38 8.89 -14.98 4.44
CA THR A 38 8.26 -16.04 5.26
C THR A 38 6.78 -16.26 4.90
N TYR A 39 6.19 -15.34 4.13
CA TYR A 39 4.78 -15.36 3.74
C TYR A 39 4.54 -16.07 2.39
N SER A 40 3.28 -16.49 2.17
CA SER A 40 2.86 -17.10 0.91
C SER A 40 2.66 -16.06 -0.19
N TYR A 41 3.37 -16.22 -1.31
CA TYR A 41 3.22 -15.36 -2.49
C TYR A 41 1.79 -15.27 -3.03
N HIS A 42 1.08 -16.41 -3.06
CA HIS A 42 -0.30 -16.47 -3.52
C HIS A 42 -1.22 -15.63 -2.63
N LYS A 43 -1.10 -15.78 -1.30
CA LYS A 43 -1.88 -14.97 -0.35
C LYS A 43 -1.56 -13.49 -0.50
N TYR A 44 -0.28 -13.14 -0.63
CA TYR A 44 0.16 -11.76 -0.82
C TYR A 44 -0.42 -11.13 -2.09
N SER A 45 -0.39 -11.84 -3.21
CA SER A 45 -0.86 -11.35 -4.51
C SER A 45 -2.36 -11.02 -4.53
N ILE A 46 -3.14 -11.59 -3.60
CA ILE A 46 -4.57 -11.29 -3.43
C ILE A 46 -4.76 -10.22 -2.35
N ALA A 47 -4.08 -10.34 -1.22
CA ALA A 47 -4.25 -9.46 -0.08
C ALA A 47 -3.76 -8.03 -0.36
N ALA A 48 -2.64 -7.86 -1.06
CA ALA A 48 -2.05 -6.55 -1.30
C ALA A 48 -2.93 -5.64 -2.17
N PRO A 49 -3.49 -6.07 -3.32
CA PRO A 49 -4.46 -5.26 -4.07
C PRO A 49 -5.69 -4.87 -3.23
N LEU A 50 -6.26 -5.82 -2.49
CA LEU A 50 -7.42 -5.57 -1.63
C LEU A 50 -7.11 -4.53 -0.53
N TYR A 51 -5.93 -4.63 0.07
CA TYR A 51 -5.46 -3.69 1.08
C TYR A 51 -5.29 -2.27 0.51
N ILE A 52 -4.59 -2.12 -0.62
CA ILE A 52 -4.39 -0.81 -1.26
C ILE A 52 -5.73 -0.20 -1.69
N GLY A 53 -6.63 -1.03 -2.24
CA GLY A 53 -8.01 -0.64 -2.55
C GLY A 53 -8.76 -0.13 -1.33
N THR A 54 -8.71 -0.87 -0.23
CA THR A 54 -9.39 -0.52 1.03
C THR A 54 -8.85 0.80 1.58
N MET A 55 -7.53 0.98 1.61
CA MET A 55 -6.91 2.23 2.05
C MET A 55 -7.30 3.42 1.15
N SER A 56 -7.39 3.20 -0.17
CA SER A 56 -7.85 4.24 -1.10
C SER A 56 -9.31 4.62 -0.88
N LEU A 57 -10.17 3.63 -0.60
CA LEU A 57 -11.56 3.87 -0.19
C LEU A 57 -11.61 4.70 1.09
N ILE A 58 -10.79 4.37 2.09
CA ILE A 58 -10.73 5.13 3.35
C ILE A 58 -10.24 6.55 3.08
N ALA A 59 -9.23 6.75 2.23
CA ALA A 59 -8.76 8.08 1.83
C ALA A 59 -9.92 8.92 1.25
N LYS A 60 -10.67 8.34 0.33
CA LYS A 60 -11.86 8.98 -0.26
C LYS A 60 -12.93 9.25 0.78
N LEU A 61 -13.17 8.34 1.72
CA LEU A 61 -14.13 8.54 2.81
C LEU A 61 -13.73 9.74 3.68
N ILE A 62 -12.44 9.86 4.04
CA ILE A 62 -11.92 10.99 4.80
C ILE A 62 -12.10 12.30 4.02
N ASN A 63 -11.75 12.32 2.73
CA ASN A 63 -11.96 13.47 1.84
C ASN A 63 -13.43 13.95 1.88
N LEU A 64 -14.37 13.01 1.72
CA LEU A 64 -15.80 13.31 1.65
C LEU A 64 -16.42 13.69 3.00
N LYS A 65 -15.96 13.07 4.11
CA LYS A 65 -16.54 13.28 5.45
C LYS A 65 -15.95 14.47 6.18
N LEU A 66 -14.64 14.70 6.04
CA LEU A 66 -13.94 15.79 6.72
C LEU A 66 -13.76 17.03 5.82
N ASN A 67 -14.18 16.94 4.56
CA ASN A 67 -14.07 18.01 3.57
C ASN A 67 -12.62 18.53 3.38
N ILE A 68 -11.63 17.66 3.56
CA ILE A 68 -10.22 17.97 3.30
C ILE A 68 -9.87 17.66 1.83
N SER A 69 -8.83 18.28 1.28
CA SER A 69 -8.44 18.03 -0.11
C SER A 69 -8.09 16.55 -0.35
N LEU A 70 -8.42 16.04 -1.54
CA LEU A 70 -8.14 14.64 -1.92
C LEU A 70 -6.64 14.32 -1.79
N ARG A 71 -5.78 15.28 -2.14
CA ARG A 71 -4.32 15.17 -2.00
C ARG A 71 -3.90 14.98 -0.55
N TYR A 72 -4.47 15.73 0.39
CA TYR A 72 -4.17 15.56 1.81
C TYR A 72 -4.69 14.24 2.36
N SER A 73 -5.86 13.77 1.90
CA SER A 73 -6.36 12.45 2.29
C SER A 73 -5.44 11.31 1.87
N TYR A 74 -4.92 11.33 0.64
CA TYR A 74 -3.96 10.32 0.18
C TYR A 74 -2.61 10.43 0.88
N LEU A 75 -2.15 11.64 1.20
CA LEU A 75 -0.95 11.82 2.01
C LEU A 75 -1.12 11.19 3.40
N LEU A 76 -2.23 11.48 4.09
CA LEU A 76 -2.52 10.92 5.40
C LEU A 76 -2.58 9.39 5.35
N ILE A 77 -3.32 8.83 4.38
CA ILE A 77 -3.42 7.38 4.22
C ILE A 77 -2.10 6.74 3.85
N SER A 78 -1.23 7.41 3.08
CA SER A 78 0.10 6.88 2.79
C SER A 78 0.92 6.72 4.07
N ILE A 79 0.87 7.67 5.00
CA ILE A 79 1.56 7.59 6.30
C ILE A 79 0.98 6.46 7.15
N VAL A 80 -0.35 6.37 7.26
CA VAL A 80 -1.03 5.28 8.00
C VAL A 80 -0.64 3.92 7.41
N SER A 81 -0.61 3.82 6.09
CA SER A 81 -0.27 2.59 5.39
C SER A 81 1.20 2.18 5.60
N ILE A 82 2.13 3.14 5.61
CA ILE A 82 3.54 2.90 5.94
C ILE A 82 3.68 2.32 7.35
N LEU A 83 3.03 2.95 8.34
CA LEU A 83 3.10 2.49 9.73
C LEU A 83 2.52 1.08 9.89
N TYR A 84 1.39 0.80 9.23
CA TYR A 84 0.80 -0.53 9.21
C TYR A 84 1.76 -1.57 8.64
N VAL A 85 2.33 -1.33 7.45
CA VAL A 85 3.24 -2.28 6.79
C VAL A 85 4.56 -2.42 7.55
N TRP A 86 5.08 -1.36 8.17
CA TRP A 86 6.23 -1.46 9.05
C TRP A 86 5.96 -2.38 10.25
N SER A 87 4.77 -2.27 10.83
CA SER A 87 4.35 -3.11 11.96
C SER A 87 4.24 -4.58 11.53
N ASP A 88 3.65 -4.86 10.37
CA ASP A 88 3.59 -6.20 9.77
C ASP A 88 4.99 -6.78 9.54
N ILE A 89 5.85 -6.01 8.86
CA ILE A 89 7.22 -6.43 8.50
C ILE A 89 8.08 -6.69 9.74
N SER A 90 7.92 -5.90 10.79
CA SER A 90 8.63 -6.08 12.07
C SER A 90 8.19 -7.30 12.87
N GLY A 91 7.08 -7.92 12.51
CA GLY A 91 6.48 -9.00 13.30
C GLY A 91 5.77 -8.53 14.57
N LEU A 92 5.33 -7.26 14.61
CA LEU A 92 4.51 -6.73 15.72
C LEU A 92 3.05 -7.20 15.63
N LEU A 93 2.56 -7.46 14.41
CA LEU A 93 1.18 -7.90 14.14
C LEU A 93 1.05 -9.42 13.97
N ASP A 94 2.13 -10.09 13.53
CA ASP A 94 2.20 -11.53 13.21
C ASP A 94 3.68 -11.99 13.25
N TYR A 95 4.01 -13.20 12.78
CA TYR A 95 5.41 -13.57 12.50
C TYR A 95 6.04 -12.61 11.47
N PRO A 96 7.33 -12.25 11.62
CA PRO A 96 7.97 -11.29 10.72
C PRO A 96 7.94 -11.77 9.28
N SER A 97 7.49 -10.89 8.37
CA SER A 97 7.33 -11.16 6.93
C SER A 97 8.65 -11.48 6.21
N TYR A 98 9.78 -11.19 6.84
CA TYR A 98 11.12 -11.44 6.31
C TYR A 98 12.06 -11.99 7.38
N ASN A 99 13.06 -12.77 6.96
CA ASN A 99 14.10 -13.34 7.82
C ASN A 99 15.48 -12.69 7.60
N PHE A 100 15.52 -11.36 7.46
CA PHE A 100 16.78 -10.65 7.25
C PHE A 100 17.69 -10.76 8.49
N LYS A 101 18.95 -11.13 8.27
CA LYS A 101 19.96 -11.24 9.34
C LYS A 101 20.68 -9.92 9.62
N ASP A 102 20.68 -9.01 8.67
CA ASP A 102 21.46 -7.77 8.69
C ASP A 102 20.58 -6.56 9.05
N GLU A 103 21.04 -5.74 9.99
CA GLU A 103 20.30 -4.56 10.46
C GLU A 103 20.19 -3.49 9.37
N TYR A 104 21.22 -3.33 8.53
CA TYR A 104 21.18 -2.39 7.41
C TYR A 104 20.11 -2.81 6.40
N ARG A 105 19.94 -4.11 6.14
CA ARG A 105 18.88 -4.65 5.29
C ARG A 105 17.49 -4.31 5.81
N TRP A 106 17.27 -4.38 7.12
CA TRP A 106 16.01 -3.96 7.76
C TRP A 106 15.74 -2.47 7.55
N LYS A 107 16.72 -1.60 7.83
CA LYS A 107 16.60 -0.15 7.60
C LYS A 107 16.28 0.16 6.14
N PHE A 108 16.97 -0.51 5.21
CA PHE A 108 16.73 -0.33 3.79
C PHE A 108 15.34 -0.83 3.37
N GLN A 109 14.83 -1.91 3.97
CA GLN A 109 13.47 -2.39 3.71
C GLN A 109 12.41 -1.38 4.18
N TYR A 110 12.55 -0.84 5.39
CA TYR A 110 11.65 0.20 5.88
C TYR A 110 11.66 1.43 4.98
N PHE A 111 12.84 1.85 4.53
CA PHE A 111 12.99 2.96 3.59
C PHE A 111 12.32 2.69 2.24
N LYS A 112 12.46 1.47 1.67
CA LYS A 112 11.76 1.10 0.43
C LYS A 112 10.24 1.15 0.59
N VAL A 113 9.72 0.62 1.69
CA VAL A 113 8.27 0.68 1.99
C VAL A 113 7.80 2.12 2.11
N PHE A 114 8.57 2.98 2.80
CA PHE A 114 8.27 4.40 2.93
C PHE A 114 8.13 5.09 1.57
N ILE A 115 9.14 4.96 0.71
CA ILE A 115 9.12 5.56 -0.63
C ILE A 115 8.02 4.94 -1.51
N GLY A 116 7.89 3.62 -1.49
CA GLY A 116 6.91 2.88 -2.29
C GLY A 116 5.48 3.30 -1.99
N HIS A 117 5.10 3.37 -0.71
CA HIS A 117 3.75 3.76 -0.31
C HIS A 117 3.48 5.25 -0.57
N LEU A 118 4.46 6.14 -0.33
CA LEU A 118 4.32 7.54 -0.73
C LEU A 118 4.04 7.67 -2.22
N PHE A 119 4.80 6.96 -3.05
CA PHE A 119 4.65 7.00 -4.51
C PHE A 119 3.31 6.42 -4.98
N ILE A 120 2.92 5.25 -4.49
CA ILE A 120 1.67 4.58 -4.87
C ILE A 120 0.46 5.48 -4.59
N TYR A 121 0.32 6.00 -3.37
CA TYR A 121 -0.87 6.79 -3.01
C TYR A 121 -0.85 8.20 -3.60
N ASN A 122 0.28 8.90 -3.54
CA ASN A 122 0.33 10.33 -3.90
C ASN A 122 0.61 10.58 -5.37
N VAL A 123 1.21 9.63 -6.08
CA VAL A 123 1.49 9.76 -7.52
C VAL A 123 0.52 8.92 -8.32
N ILE A 124 0.43 7.62 -8.08
CA ILE A 124 -0.39 6.73 -8.94
C ILE A 124 -1.88 6.91 -8.65
N ILE A 125 -2.30 6.58 -7.43
CA ILE A 125 -3.72 6.51 -7.07
C ILE A 125 -4.34 7.90 -7.11
N TYR A 126 -3.67 8.91 -6.55
CA TYR A 126 -4.14 10.29 -6.61
C TYR A 126 -4.34 10.77 -8.05
N SER A 127 -3.38 10.53 -8.96
CA SER A 127 -3.53 10.94 -10.36
C SER A 127 -4.72 10.27 -11.02
N LEU A 128 -4.89 8.95 -10.83
CA LEU A 128 -6.01 8.20 -11.38
C LEU A 128 -7.36 8.66 -10.84
N ASP A 129 -7.49 8.86 -9.52
CA ASP A 129 -8.75 9.29 -8.89
C ASP A 129 -9.08 10.75 -9.17
N SER A 130 -8.08 11.59 -9.42
CA SER A 130 -8.29 12.99 -9.81
C SER A 130 -8.75 13.15 -11.27
N TYR A 131 -8.39 12.21 -12.15
CA TYR A 131 -8.63 12.31 -13.59
C TYR A 131 -9.87 11.57 -14.07
N LEU A 132 -10.12 10.37 -13.51
CA LEU A 132 -11.34 9.59 -13.76
C LEU A 132 -12.50 10.13 -12.94
#